data_AF-A0A8U0WED2-F1
#
_entry.id   AF-A0A8U0WED2-F1
#
_cell.length_a   1.000
_cell.length_b   1.000
_cell.length_c   1.000
_cell.angle_alpha   90.00
_cell.angle_beta   90.00
_cell.angle_gamma   90.00
#
_symmetry.space_group_name_H-M   'P 1'
#
loop_
_entity.id
_entity.type
_entity.pdbx_description
1 polymer ?
#
loop_
_entity_poly.entity_id
_entity_poly.type
_entity_poly.pdbx_seq_one_letter_code
_entity_poly.pdbx_strand_id
1 'polypeptide(L)'
;MKSSKLFFNCYYSRFHSPFNKSASTRLVAAIRRQMGQYSKEQFVKFKQTYLQNRTELEPKEWRNIKQTLKSEFKHINDDNIDATILGACQSEQLELAKNYIDFIAHSGGQPNDATLGYLLRIYNAKYHSNGGSPESLSDGDQADVLNIWGILTERHKILDSTLCENLIAGLVTTRKWREGLELLNMIKITKRPSIFAYTEFIVKAFSMKDLSLGWSLFGEMMETIDDSRQPDCKIFLTYLNAVSDGVQDVTSGLEKMLQTLQKYDLLISVKVIDSIKMITAAYPNRLQAANCHINQIGTCSRCKLNLQTKALSNADFEKLRNSLLKKVVIGGDVFQKSTPKEVNEFLNFVDRTGPYDCVIDGLNVAYSKGKKNPQSLANLLVSVVKHFADNNKYVLVLGRKHMNKWPKNSIQYVRDNAAMFLADNLSQDDPFLLYAALKSGPKTDIFSRDLMRQHAYLLGSELKCIFRQWQQQHQYSLVTKTGSGKILIKEPTRYLCCAHKTESTWHIPFKMQYTLHSSDSFEIPEHWLCLNIKKI
;
A
#
# COMPACT_ATOMS: atom_id res chain seq x y z
N MET A 1 45.18 3.80 -9.83
CA MET A 1 45.49 2.42 -10.25
C MET A 1 45.10 1.48 -9.11
N LYS A 2 44.10 0.61 -9.32
CA LYS A 2 44.10 -0.86 -9.16
C LYS A 2 44.58 -1.35 -7.77
N SER A 3 43.94 -2.26 -7.07
CA SER A 3 42.78 -3.14 -7.27
C SER A 3 42.92 -4.19 -6.17
N SER A 4 41.89 -4.45 -5.36
CA SER A 4 41.54 -5.80 -4.88
C SER A 4 40.38 -5.75 -3.90
N LYS A 5 39.18 -5.53 -4.43
CA LYS A 5 37.92 -6.07 -3.89
C LYS A 5 37.68 -7.38 -4.64
N LEU A 6 37.75 -8.51 -3.96
CA LEU A 6 37.21 -9.81 -4.39
C LEU A 6 37.29 -10.79 -3.22
N PHE A 7 36.35 -11.74 -3.20
CA PHE A 7 36.08 -12.77 -2.20
C PHE A 7 35.17 -12.36 -1.04
N PHE A 8 33.86 -12.38 -1.30
CA PHE A 8 32.90 -13.12 -0.47
C PHE A 8 31.64 -13.36 -1.32
N ASN A 9 31.67 -14.41 -2.15
CA ASN A 9 30.48 -14.95 -2.79
C ASN A 9 30.76 -16.41 -3.21
N CYS A 10 30.52 -17.34 -2.30
CA CYS A 10 30.12 -18.72 -2.58
C CYS A 10 29.91 -19.40 -1.23
N TYR A 11 28.66 -19.65 -0.86
CA TYR A 11 28.16 -20.76 -0.02
C TYR A 11 26.75 -20.41 0.47
N TYR A 12 25.80 -20.31 -0.47
CA TYR A 12 24.37 -20.43 -0.16
C TYR A 12 23.70 -21.26 -1.25
N SER A 13 24.11 -22.53 -1.36
CA SER A 13 23.24 -23.58 -1.87
C SER A 13 23.49 -24.86 -1.08
N ARG A 14 22.40 -25.54 -0.71
CA ARG A 14 22.31 -26.81 0.03
C ARG A 14 22.53 -26.76 1.55
N PHE A 15 21.50 -26.27 2.25
CA PHE A 15 20.96 -26.96 3.44
C PHE A 15 19.44 -26.76 3.47
N HIS A 16 18.70 -27.64 2.78
CA HIS A 16 17.30 -27.87 3.09
C HIS A 16 17.28 -28.77 4.34
N SER A 17 17.18 -28.16 5.51
CA SER A 17 16.70 -28.81 6.73
C SER A 17 15.28 -28.27 7.01
N PRO A 18 14.29 -29.14 7.26
CA PRO A 18 12.94 -28.71 7.59
C PRO A 18 12.93 -28.21 9.03
N PHE A 19 13.34 -26.97 9.26
CA PHE A 19 13.16 -26.32 10.55
C PHE A 19 11.66 -26.16 10.81
N ASN A 20 11.19 -26.92 11.79
CA ASN A 20 9.85 -26.92 12.33
C ASN A 20 9.45 -25.49 12.70
N LYS A 21 8.61 -24.85 11.87
CA LYS A 21 7.90 -23.61 12.24
C LYS A 21 7.18 -23.89 13.55
N SER A 22 7.50 -23.16 14.61
CA SER A 22 6.93 -23.37 15.95
C SER A 22 5.40 -23.34 15.88
N ALA A 23 4.77 -24.20 16.68
CA ALA A 23 3.32 -24.36 16.73
C ALA A 23 2.59 -23.05 17.07
N SER A 24 3.25 -22.10 17.76
CA SER A 24 2.71 -20.79 18.14
C SER A 24 2.49 -19.85 16.95
N THR A 25 3.38 -19.83 15.95
CA THR A 25 3.22 -18.96 14.78
C THR A 25 2.10 -19.45 13.86
N ARG A 26 1.87 -20.77 13.82
CA ARG A 26 0.68 -21.33 13.19
C ARG A 26 -0.57 -20.94 13.96
N LEU A 27 -0.55 -20.97 15.29
CA LEU A 27 -1.70 -20.67 16.13
C LEU A 27 -2.20 -19.22 16.01
N VAL A 28 -1.33 -18.21 15.97
CA VAL A 28 -1.77 -16.78 15.91
C VAL A 28 -2.23 -16.37 14.52
N ALA A 29 -1.53 -16.83 13.48
CA ALA A 29 -1.97 -16.65 12.09
C ALA A 29 -3.21 -17.50 11.78
N ALA A 30 -3.35 -18.66 12.42
CA ALA A 30 -4.57 -19.46 12.42
C ALA A 30 -5.69 -18.75 13.17
N ILE A 31 -5.53 -18.22 14.38
CA ILE A 31 -6.59 -17.50 15.11
C ILE A 31 -7.08 -16.27 14.32
N ARG A 32 -6.18 -15.46 13.73
CA ARG A 32 -6.61 -14.34 12.85
C ARG A 32 -7.23 -14.78 11.52
N ARG A 33 -6.81 -15.91 10.93
CA ARG A 33 -7.47 -16.51 9.74
C ARG A 33 -8.75 -17.31 10.08
N GLN A 34 -8.86 -17.88 11.27
CA GLN A 34 -9.92 -18.77 11.77
C GLN A 34 -11.05 -17.97 12.40
N MET A 35 -10.76 -16.80 12.99
CA MET A 35 -11.79 -15.79 13.28
C MET A 35 -12.47 -15.26 12.00
N GLY A 36 -11.88 -15.50 10.83
CA GLY A 36 -12.51 -15.27 9.52
C GLY A 36 -13.36 -16.44 9.01
N GLN A 37 -13.40 -17.58 9.71
CA GLN A 37 -14.12 -18.80 9.31
C GLN A 37 -15.42 -19.07 10.10
N TYR A 38 -15.74 -18.26 11.12
CA TYR A 38 -17.06 -18.21 11.75
C TYR A 38 -17.83 -17.01 11.24
N SER A 39 -19.17 -17.02 11.26
CA SER A 39 -19.89 -15.79 10.94
C SER A 39 -19.46 -14.75 11.98
N LYS A 40 -18.86 -13.64 11.52
CA LYS A 40 -18.51 -12.51 12.39
C LYS A 40 -19.65 -12.16 13.34
N GLU A 41 -20.89 -12.42 12.91
CA GLU A 41 -22.15 -12.29 13.62
C GLU A 41 -22.25 -13.09 14.92
N GLN A 42 -21.84 -14.37 14.98
CA GLN A 42 -21.95 -15.18 16.21
C GLN A 42 -21.03 -14.66 17.32
N PHE A 43 -19.79 -14.31 16.97
CA PHE A 43 -18.83 -13.77 17.94
C PHE A 43 -19.18 -12.31 18.32
N VAL A 44 -19.73 -11.54 17.38
CA VAL A 44 -20.30 -10.22 17.69
C VAL A 44 -21.46 -10.35 18.66
N LYS A 45 -22.36 -11.32 18.44
CA LYS A 45 -23.47 -11.60 19.35
C LYS A 45 -22.97 -12.01 20.74
N PHE A 46 -21.97 -12.88 20.83
CA PHE A 46 -21.32 -13.20 22.11
C PHE A 46 -20.83 -11.95 22.85
N LYS A 47 -20.09 -11.06 22.16
CA LYS A 47 -19.60 -9.80 22.75
C LYS A 47 -20.76 -8.94 23.25
N GLN A 48 -21.82 -8.78 22.44
CA GLN A 48 -23.00 -7.99 22.78
C GLN A 48 -23.77 -8.58 23.98
N THR A 49 -23.89 -9.90 24.06
CA THR A 49 -24.66 -10.58 25.10
C THR A 49 -23.95 -10.61 26.44
N TYR A 50 -22.63 -10.89 26.46
CA TYR A 50 -21.95 -11.21 27.71
C TYR A 50 -21.00 -10.12 28.22
N LEU A 51 -20.43 -9.31 27.32
CA LEU A 51 -19.35 -8.38 27.68
C LEU A 51 -19.75 -6.92 27.53
N GLN A 52 -20.63 -6.56 26.58
CA GLN A 52 -20.93 -5.16 26.26
C GLN A 52 -21.48 -4.38 27.47
N ASN A 53 -20.95 -3.17 27.66
CA ASN A 53 -21.32 -2.25 28.75
C ASN A 53 -21.10 -2.81 30.17
N ARG A 54 -20.27 -3.86 30.32
CA ARG A 54 -19.87 -4.41 31.62
C ARG A 54 -18.49 -3.90 32.02
N THR A 55 -18.33 -3.60 33.30
CA THR A 55 -17.06 -3.24 33.96
C THR A 55 -16.54 -4.35 34.87
N GLU A 56 -17.42 -5.25 35.32
CA GLU A 56 -17.10 -6.40 36.15
C GLU A 56 -18.12 -7.54 35.92
N LEU A 57 -17.71 -8.76 36.25
CA LEU A 57 -18.57 -9.94 36.30
C LEU A 57 -18.21 -10.80 37.52
N GLU A 58 -19.21 -11.49 38.04
CA GLU A 58 -19.06 -12.40 39.16
C GLU A 58 -18.30 -13.68 38.74
N PRO A 59 -17.56 -14.35 39.65
CA PRO A 59 -16.87 -15.60 39.34
C PRO A 59 -17.76 -16.70 38.76
N LYS A 60 -19.06 -16.73 39.10
CA LYS A 60 -20.03 -17.66 38.53
C LYS A 60 -20.34 -17.33 37.06
N GLU A 61 -20.45 -16.06 36.71
CA GLU A 61 -20.68 -15.60 35.34
C GLU A 61 -19.47 -15.93 34.45
N TRP A 62 -18.25 -15.73 34.95
CA TRP A 62 -17.05 -16.11 34.20
C TRP A 62 -16.95 -17.61 33.92
N ARG A 63 -17.31 -18.45 34.89
CA ARG A 63 -17.39 -19.90 34.68
C ARG A 63 -18.43 -20.26 33.62
N ASN A 64 -19.60 -19.62 33.66
CA ASN A 64 -20.65 -19.82 32.65
C ASN A 64 -20.17 -19.41 31.26
N ILE A 65 -19.55 -18.24 31.13
CA ILE A 65 -18.97 -17.75 29.86
C ILE A 65 -17.92 -18.74 29.32
N LYS A 66 -17.03 -19.24 30.18
CA LYS A 66 -16.05 -20.26 29.78
C LYS A 66 -16.74 -21.53 29.27
N GLN A 67 -17.79 -22.00 29.93
CA GLN A 67 -18.54 -23.18 29.51
C GLN A 67 -19.28 -22.96 28.18
N THR A 68 -19.96 -21.83 28.02
CA THR A 68 -20.64 -21.43 26.77
C THR A 68 -19.66 -21.36 25.60
N LEU A 69 -18.49 -20.74 25.79
CA LEU A 69 -17.49 -20.65 24.72
C LEU A 69 -16.98 -22.03 24.29
N LYS A 70 -16.75 -22.95 25.23
CA LYS A 70 -16.34 -24.33 24.89
C LYS A 70 -17.44 -25.13 24.19
N SER A 71 -18.71 -24.94 24.57
CA SER A 71 -19.83 -25.68 23.98
C SER A 71 -20.21 -25.15 22.60
N GLU A 72 -20.19 -23.83 22.40
CA GLU A 72 -20.58 -23.19 21.14
C GLU A 72 -19.46 -23.24 20.09
N PHE A 73 -18.18 -23.20 20.51
CA PHE A 73 -17.03 -23.10 19.60
C PHE A 73 -16.09 -24.30 19.73
N LYS A 74 -16.16 -25.22 18.77
CA LYS A 74 -15.36 -26.47 18.73
C LYS A 74 -13.83 -26.30 18.82
N HIS A 75 -13.29 -25.11 18.55
CA HIS A 75 -11.86 -24.83 18.55
C HIS A 75 -11.37 -24.13 19.82
N ILE A 76 -12.28 -23.74 20.72
CA ILE A 76 -11.94 -23.15 22.02
C ILE A 76 -11.68 -24.28 23.01
N ASN A 77 -10.53 -24.24 23.65
CA ASN A 77 -10.08 -25.21 24.64
C ASN A 77 -9.46 -24.51 25.86
N ASP A 78 -9.06 -25.28 26.87
CA ASP A 78 -8.48 -24.73 28.09
C ASP A 78 -7.22 -23.88 27.86
N ASP A 79 -6.46 -24.13 26.80
CA ASP A 79 -5.22 -23.40 26.51
C ASP A 79 -5.48 -22.02 25.90
N ASN A 80 -6.57 -21.83 25.15
CA ASN A 80 -6.83 -20.62 24.38
C ASN A 80 -8.04 -19.80 24.88
N ILE A 81 -8.82 -20.33 25.82
CA ILE A 81 -10.07 -19.70 26.26
C ILE A 81 -9.86 -18.34 26.93
N ASP A 82 -8.83 -18.23 27.77
CA ASP A 82 -8.54 -17.00 28.49
C ASP A 82 -8.11 -15.88 27.52
N ALA A 83 -7.24 -16.22 26.57
CA ALA A 83 -6.82 -15.30 25.51
C ALA A 83 -7.98 -14.92 24.59
N THR A 84 -8.93 -15.83 24.35
CA THR A 84 -10.13 -15.56 23.55
C THR A 84 -11.06 -14.57 24.25
N ILE A 85 -11.25 -14.71 25.56
CA ILE A 85 -12.06 -13.79 26.36
C ILE A 85 -11.42 -12.39 26.40
N LEU A 86 -10.12 -12.29 26.66
CA LEU A 86 -9.38 -11.02 26.61
C LEU A 86 -9.38 -10.41 25.21
N GLY A 87 -9.22 -11.21 24.16
CA GLY A 87 -9.36 -10.75 22.77
C GLY A 87 -10.79 -10.32 22.39
N ALA A 88 -11.79 -10.72 23.19
CA ALA A 88 -13.17 -10.32 23.01
C ALA A 88 -13.49 -8.95 23.64
N CYS A 89 -12.81 -8.58 24.74
CA CYS A 89 -12.93 -7.28 25.39
C CYS A 89 -12.67 -6.12 24.41
N GLN A 90 -13.45 -5.04 24.56
CA GLN A 90 -13.23 -3.81 23.79
C GLN A 90 -12.18 -2.92 24.47
N SER A 91 -11.68 -1.93 23.71
CA SER A 91 -10.65 -0.99 24.17
C SER A 91 -11.03 -0.20 25.43
N GLU A 92 -12.32 0.03 25.65
CA GLU A 92 -12.85 0.78 26.79
C GLU A 92 -13.03 -0.10 28.05
N GLN A 93 -12.85 -1.42 27.93
CA GLN A 93 -13.19 -2.39 28.97
C GLN A 93 -11.96 -2.88 29.74
N LEU A 94 -11.05 -1.97 30.10
CA LEU A 94 -9.88 -2.35 30.87
C LEU A 94 -10.26 -2.93 32.24
N GLU A 95 -11.22 -2.32 32.94
CA GLU A 95 -11.64 -2.82 34.27
C GLU A 95 -12.21 -4.23 34.20
N LEU A 96 -12.98 -4.54 33.15
CA LEU A 96 -13.51 -5.89 32.92
C LEU A 96 -12.40 -6.90 32.62
N ALA A 97 -11.40 -6.47 31.84
CA ALA A 97 -10.23 -7.29 31.55
C ALA A 97 -9.41 -7.58 32.83
N LYS A 98 -9.21 -6.58 33.70
CA LYS A 98 -8.56 -6.76 35.01
C LYS A 98 -9.36 -7.70 35.90
N ASN A 99 -10.67 -7.49 36.01
CA ASN A 99 -11.58 -8.36 36.76
C ASN A 99 -11.47 -9.83 36.31
N TYR A 100 -11.27 -10.09 35.02
CA TYR A 100 -11.05 -11.45 34.52
C TYR A 100 -9.67 -12.02 34.90
N ILE A 101 -8.61 -11.22 34.86
CA ILE A 101 -7.29 -11.64 35.32
C ILE A 101 -7.32 -11.98 36.81
N ASP A 102 -8.01 -11.18 37.62
CA ASP A 102 -8.21 -11.44 39.03
C ASP A 102 -8.98 -12.75 39.23
N PHE A 103 -10.02 -13.00 38.44
CA PHE A 103 -10.75 -14.28 38.46
C PHE A 103 -9.85 -15.49 38.16
N ILE A 104 -8.92 -15.38 37.21
CA ILE A 104 -7.94 -16.45 36.91
C ILE A 104 -7.06 -16.70 38.13
N ALA A 105 -6.51 -15.65 38.73
CA ALA A 105 -5.62 -15.74 39.89
C ALA A 105 -6.32 -16.35 41.11
N HIS A 106 -7.54 -15.90 41.44
CA HIS A 106 -8.34 -16.44 42.53
C HIS A 106 -8.79 -17.89 42.31
N SER A 107 -8.85 -18.34 41.05
CA SER A 107 -9.15 -19.73 40.70
C SER A 107 -7.91 -20.64 40.77
N GLY A 108 -6.75 -20.13 41.23
CA GLY A 108 -5.50 -20.87 41.32
C GLY A 108 -4.75 -21.02 40.00
N GLY A 109 -5.17 -20.30 38.95
CA GLY A 109 -4.53 -20.30 37.63
C GLY A 109 -3.52 -19.16 37.48
N GLN A 110 -2.72 -19.22 36.40
CA GLN A 110 -1.91 -18.10 35.94
C GLN A 110 -2.23 -17.75 34.48
N PRO A 111 -2.32 -16.46 34.13
CA PRO A 111 -2.47 -16.06 32.74
C PRO A 111 -1.28 -16.54 31.89
N ASN A 112 -1.59 -17.18 30.76
CA ASN A 112 -0.60 -17.52 29.76
C ASN A 112 -0.14 -16.28 28.97
N ASP A 113 0.92 -16.44 28.19
CA ASP A 113 1.56 -15.31 27.50
C ASP A 113 0.66 -14.64 26.46
N ALA A 114 -0.25 -15.40 25.82
CA ALA A 114 -1.22 -14.85 24.89
C ALA A 114 -2.26 -13.97 25.63
N THR A 115 -2.77 -14.42 26.77
CA THR A 115 -3.71 -13.67 27.62
C THR A 115 -3.07 -12.36 28.10
N LEU A 116 -1.84 -12.41 28.62
CA LEU A 116 -1.09 -11.21 29.00
C LEU A 116 -0.84 -10.29 27.80
N GLY A 117 -0.51 -10.87 26.63
CA GLY A 117 -0.32 -10.14 25.39
C GLY A 117 -1.56 -9.37 24.94
N TYR A 118 -2.76 -9.94 25.08
CA TYR A 118 -4.02 -9.25 24.79
C TYR A 118 -4.31 -8.14 25.80
N LEU A 119 -4.04 -8.36 27.09
CA LEU A 119 -4.20 -7.34 28.11
C LEU A 119 -3.34 -6.09 27.82
N LEU A 120 -2.08 -6.28 27.39
CA LEU A 120 -1.21 -5.17 26.95
C LEU A 120 -1.80 -4.37 25.78
N ARG A 121 -2.51 -5.02 24.87
CA ARG A 121 -3.22 -4.33 23.77
C ARG A 121 -4.44 -3.55 24.26
N ILE A 122 -5.13 -4.02 25.31
CA ILE A 122 -6.23 -3.28 25.93
C ILE A 122 -5.70 -2.02 26.63
N TYR A 123 -4.59 -2.15 27.39
CA TYR A 123 -3.89 -0.98 27.95
C TYR A 123 -3.50 0.03 26.86
N ASN A 124 -2.92 -0.44 25.76
CA ASN A 124 -2.57 0.41 24.61
C ASN A 124 -3.80 1.14 24.04
N ALA A 125 -4.92 0.44 23.92
CA ALA A 125 -6.13 1.03 23.37
C ALA A 125 -6.74 2.08 24.32
N LYS A 126 -6.79 1.83 25.64
CA LYS A 126 -7.22 2.80 26.66
C LYS A 126 -6.29 4.02 26.69
N TYR A 127 -4.98 3.80 26.58
CA TYR A 127 -3.99 4.88 26.48
C TYR A 127 -4.30 5.82 25.31
N HIS A 128 -4.57 5.28 24.12
CA HIS A 128 -4.88 6.09 22.94
C HIS A 128 -6.27 6.73 22.97
N SER A 129 -7.28 6.09 23.57
CA SER A 129 -8.60 6.71 23.74
C SER A 129 -8.54 7.92 24.67
N ASN A 130 -7.62 7.91 25.63
CA ASN A 130 -7.42 8.97 26.61
C ASN A 130 -6.41 10.04 26.15
N GLY A 131 -6.15 10.16 24.84
CA GLY A 131 -5.30 11.21 24.26
C GLY A 131 -3.82 10.85 24.10
N GLY A 132 -3.36 9.72 24.65
CA GLY A 132 -2.02 9.19 24.42
C GLY A 132 -0.88 9.99 25.08
N SER A 133 -1.12 10.57 26.25
CA SER A 133 -0.09 11.19 27.12
C SER A 133 0.30 10.24 28.27
N PRO A 134 1.43 10.46 28.96
CA PRO A 134 1.81 9.66 30.13
C PRO A 134 0.74 9.61 31.24
N GLU A 135 -0.17 10.57 31.28
CA GLU A 135 -1.29 10.67 32.25
C GLU A 135 -2.55 9.95 31.76
N SER A 136 -2.57 9.45 30.52
CA SER A 136 -3.70 8.70 29.93
C SER A 136 -3.97 7.35 30.63
N LEU A 137 -3.00 6.84 31.38
CA LEU A 137 -3.11 5.67 32.26
C LEU A 137 -2.70 6.04 33.68
N SER A 138 -3.36 5.44 34.68
CA SER A 138 -2.99 5.63 36.09
C SER A 138 -1.60 5.06 36.39
N ASP A 139 -0.96 5.50 37.48
CA ASP A 139 0.32 4.93 37.92
C ASP A 139 0.20 3.42 38.21
N GLY A 140 -0.96 2.98 38.71
CA GLY A 140 -1.28 1.56 38.89
C GLY A 140 -1.35 0.80 37.56
N ASP A 141 -2.01 1.34 36.54
CA ASP A 141 -2.06 0.76 35.19
C ASP A 141 -0.65 0.64 34.57
N GLN A 142 0.20 1.65 34.76
CA GLN A 142 1.58 1.60 34.27
C GLN A 142 2.41 0.57 35.03
N ALA A 143 2.23 0.45 36.35
CA ALA A 143 2.88 -0.59 37.15
C ALA A 143 2.46 -2.00 36.71
N ASP A 144 1.17 -2.21 36.40
CA ASP A 144 0.67 -3.48 35.88
C ASP A 144 1.34 -3.86 34.56
N VAL A 145 1.46 -2.92 33.62
CA VAL A 145 2.16 -3.13 32.35
C VAL A 145 3.63 -3.52 32.57
N LEU A 146 4.31 -2.84 33.48
CA LEU A 146 5.72 -3.14 33.79
C LEU A 146 5.88 -4.48 34.52
N ASN A 147 4.92 -4.87 35.35
CA ASN A 147 4.89 -6.19 35.97
C ASN A 147 4.74 -7.30 34.92
N ILE A 148 3.83 -7.13 33.96
CA ILE A 148 3.66 -8.06 32.84
C ILE A 148 4.95 -8.17 32.01
N TRP A 149 5.62 -7.04 31.76
CA TRP A 149 6.92 -7.01 31.10
C TRP A 149 7.98 -7.83 31.87
N GLY A 150 8.07 -7.66 33.20
CA GLY A 150 8.96 -8.43 34.06
C GLY A 150 8.67 -9.94 33.98
N ILE A 151 7.40 -10.33 34.14
CA ILE A 151 6.98 -11.74 34.06
C ILE A 151 7.38 -12.37 32.72
N LEU A 152 7.13 -11.69 31.60
CA LEU A 152 7.38 -12.25 30.27
C LEU A 152 8.88 -12.30 29.92
N THR A 153 9.66 -11.34 30.38
CA THR A 153 11.12 -11.32 30.16
C THR A 153 11.86 -12.31 31.06
N GLU A 154 11.35 -12.61 32.25
CA GLU A 154 11.87 -13.69 33.10
C GLU A 154 11.55 -15.07 32.54
N ARG A 155 10.32 -15.27 32.01
CA ARG A 155 9.90 -16.54 31.41
C ARG A 155 10.67 -16.91 30.14
N HIS A 156 11.09 -15.91 29.36
CA HIS A 156 11.65 -16.13 28.02
C HIS A 156 12.94 -15.37 27.79
N LYS A 157 14.04 -16.10 27.54
CA LYS A 157 15.33 -15.50 27.16
C LYS A 157 15.29 -14.82 25.78
N ILE A 158 14.49 -15.35 24.86
CA ILE A 158 14.29 -14.79 23.51
C ILE A 158 12.79 -14.79 23.24
N LEU A 159 12.25 -13.62 22.94
CA LEU A 159 10.84 -13.42 22.70
C LEU A 159 10.53 -13.60 21.21
N ASP A 160 9.44 -14.30 20.90
CA ASP A 160 8.96 -14.36 19.52
C ASP A 160 8.38 -13.01 19.08
N SER A 161 8.28 -12.82 17.77
CA SER A 161 7.85 -11.55 17.21
C SER A 161 6.43 -11.10 17.62
N THR A 162 5.51 -12.03 17.90
CA THR A 162 4.16 -11.70 18.35
C THR A 162 4.19 -11.20 19.78
N LEU A 163 4.96 -11.86 20.64
CA LEU A 163 5.12 -11.44 22.02
C LEU A 163 5.83 -10.07 22.09
N CYS A 164 6.88 -9.85 21.30
CA CYS A 164 7.52 -8.54 21.16
C CYS A 164 6.50 -7.47 20.74
N GLU A 165 5.67 -7.71 19.72
CA GLU A 165 4.66 -6.72 19.27
C GLU A 165 3.62 -6.41 20.36
N ASN A 166 3.25 -7.38 21.20
CA ASN A 166 2.34 -7.15 22.32
C ASN A 166 3.02 -6.37 23.45
N LEU A 167 4.28 -6.68 23.75
CA LEU A 167 5.08 -5.95 24.73
C LEU A 167 5.36 -4.51 24.30
N ILE A 168 5.59 -4.28 23.01
CA ILE A 168 5.69 -2.93 22.43
C ILE A 168 4.38 -2.17 22.69
N ALA A 169 3.22 -2.77 22.41
CA ALA A 169 1.92 -2.13 22.64
C ALA A 169 1.75 -1.69 24.11
N GLY A 170 2.21 -2.49 25.06
CA GLY A 170 2.21 -2.12 26.48
C GLY A 170 3.25 -1.06 26.82
N LEU A 171 4.53 -1.30 26.54
CA LEU A 171 5.62 -0.43 26.99
C LEU A 171 5.49 1.02 26.53
N VAL A 172 4.95 1.26 25.32
CA VAL A 172 4.72 2.62 24.82
C VAL A 172 3.76 3.44 25.68
N THR A 173 2.91 2.79 26.47
CA THR A 173 2.00 3.48 27.40
C THR A 173 2.69 3.94 28.69
N THR A 174 3.92 3.50 28.93
CA THR A 174 4.66 3.75 30.18
C THR A 174 5.76 4.81 30.02
N ARG A 175 6.33 5.26 31.15
CA ARG A 175 7.52 6.12 31.17
C ARG A 175 8.80 5.41 30.67
N LYS A 176 8.85 4.07 30.73
CA LYS A 176 9.99 3.24 30.32
C LYS A 176 9.96 2.81 28.85
N TRP A 177 9.11 3.43 28.03
CA TRP A 177 8.90 3.03 26.64
C TRP A 177 10.17 2.89 25.79
N ARG A 178 11.23 3.66 26.09
CA ARG A 178 12.52 3.57 25.37
C ARG A 178 13.20 2.21 25.53
N GLU A 179 12.99 1.52 26.66
CA GLU A 179 13.49 0.15 26.87
C GLU A 179 12.89 -0.83 25.84
N GLY A 180 11.68 -0.53 25.33
CA GLY A 180 11.02 -1.31 24.30
C GLY A 180 11.67 -1.23 22.91
N LEU A 181 12.59 -0.28 22.65
CA LEU A 181 13.28 -0.20 21.35
C LEU A 181 14.12 -1.45 21.06
N GLU A 182 14.64 -2.10 22.10
CA GLU A 182 15.36 -3.38 21.99
C GLU A 182 14.46 -4.47 21.38
N LEU A 183 13.15 -4.44 21.65
CA LEU A 183 12.19 -5.40 21.09
C LEU A 183 12.06 -5.28 19.58
N LEU A 184 12.16 -4.07 19.02
CA LEU A 184 12.22 -3.91 17.57
C LEU A 184 13.44 -4.64 17.00
N ASN A 185 14.60 -4.51 17.66
CA ASN A 185 15.82 -5.21 17.25
C ASN A 185 15.67 -6.72 17.36
N MET A 186 15.05 -7.23 18.44
CA MET A 186 14.73 -8.66 18.56
C MET A 186 13.81 -9.16 17.45
N ILE A 187 12.80 -8.38 17.07
CA ILE A 187 11.93 -8.76 15.94
C ILE A 187 12.76 -8.85 14.66
N LYS A 188 13.64 -7.87 14.38
CA LYS A 188 14.50 -7.82 13.18
C LYS A 188 15.38 -9.07 13.02
N ILE A 189 15.76 -9.74 14.11
CA ILE A 189 16.51 -11.00 14.06
C ILE A 189 15.70 -12.12 13.38
N THR A 190 14.40 -12.17 13.62
CA THR A 190 13.53 -13.28 13.18
C THR A 190 12.68 -12.94 11.95
N LYS A 191 12.21 -11.70 11.82
CA LYS A 191 11.38 -11.23 10.72
C LYS A 191 11.40 -9.69 10.60
N ARG A 192 10.76 -9.16 9.57
CA ARG A 192 10.53 -7.71 9.46
C ARG A 192 9.54 -7.24 10.54
N PRO A 193 9.83 -6.18 11.30
CA PRO A 193 8.87 -5.62 12.24
C PRO A 193 7.59 -5.15 11.53
N SER A 194 6.47 -5.24 12.24
CA SER A 194 5.18 -4.85 11.67
C SER A 194 5.06 -3.32 11.62
N ILE A 195 4.23 -2.82 10.68
CA ILE A 195 3.87 -1.39 10.62
C ILE A 195 3.32 -0.94 11.98
N PHE A 196 2.52 -1.78 12.64
CA PHE A 196 2.01 -1.50 13.98
C PHE A 196 3.13 -1.21 14.98
N ALA A 197 4.15 -2.07 15.05
CA ALA A 197 5.26 -1.90 15.99
C ALA A 197 6.01 -0.57 15.78
N TYR A 198 6.31 -0.22 14.52
CA TYR A 198 6.93 1.07 14.21
C TYR A 198 5.99 2.24 14.51
N THR A 199 4.71 2.17 14.10
CA THR A 199 3.72 3.22 14.34
C THR A 199 3.62 3.57 15.82
N GLU A 200 3.57 2.57 16.71
CA GLU A 200 3.47 2.82 18.16
C GLU A 200 4.67 3.59 18.70
N PHE A 201 5.90 3.24 18.31
CA PHE A 201 7.09 3.97 18.72
C PHE A 201 7.22 5.36 18.07
N ILE A 202 6.89 5.49 16.78
CA ILE A 202 6.96 6.77 16.07
C ILE A 202 5.98 7.77 16.70
N VAL A 203 4.74 7.33 16.93
CA VAL A 203 3.71 8.13 17.61
C VAL A 203 4.17 8.52 19.01
N LYS A 204 4.71 7.57 19.80
CA LYS A 204 5.22 7.86 21.14
C LYS A 204 6.40 8.83 21.11
N ALA A 205 7.33 8.69 20.17
CA ALA A 205 8.46 9.60 20.03
C ALA A 205 8.00 11.04 19.71
N PHE A 206 7.06 11.20 18.76
CA PHE A 206 6.51 12.51 18.43
C PHE A 206 5.70 13.13 19.57
N SER A 207 4.89 12.34 20.30
CA SER A 207 4.16 12.88 21.46
C SER A 207 5.08 13.31 22.61
N MET A 208 6.23 12.63 22.76
CA MET A 208 7.30 13.01 23.68
C MET A 208 8.22 14.12 23.12
N LYS A 209 7.86 14.75 22.00
CA LYS A 209 8.59 15.84 21.33
C LYS A 209 9.99 15.44 20.83
N ASP A 210 10.28 14.14 20.75
CA ASP A 210 11.52 13.59 20.19
C ASP A 210 11.37 13.38 18.67
N LEU A 211 11.44 14.49 17.93
CA LEU A 211 11.30 14.47 16.48
C LEU A 211 12.41 13.67 15.78
N SER A 212 13.62 13.65 16.36
CA SER A 212 14.78 12.96 15.77
C SER A 212 14.52 11.45 15.72
N LEU A 213 14.16 10.87 16.87
CA LEU A 213 13.85 9.44 16.96
C LEU A 213 12.63 9.08 16.10
N GLY A 214 11.56 9.88 16.15
CA GLY A 214 10.35 9.61 15.37
C GLY A 214 10.61 9.57 13.87
N TRP A 215 11.38 10.52 13.33
CA TRP A 215 11.75 10.50 11.91
C TRP A 215 12.76 9.40 11.55
N SER A 216 13.67 9.04 12.45
CA SER A 216 14.60 7.93 12.24
C SER A 216 13.85 6.60 12.11
N LEU A 217 12.94 6.31 13.04
CA LEU A 217 12.11 5.11 13.02
C LEU A 217 11.16 5.09 11.81
N PHE A 218 10.63 6.25 11.41
CA PHE A 218 9.82 6.37 10.20
C PHE A 218 10.62 6.00 8.95
N GLY A 219 11.84 6.52 8.81
CA GLY A 219 12.73 6.16 7.70
C GLY A 219 12.99 4.67 7.63
N GLU A 220 13.32 4.06 8.77
CA GLU A 220 13.56 2.62 8.88
C GLU A 220 12.32 1.78 8.51
N MET A 221 11.13 2.21 8.97
CA MET A 221 9.87 1.58 8.60
C MET A 221 9.66 1.63 7.08
N MET A 222 9.90 2.79 6.45
CA MET A 222 9.69 2.96 5.02
C MET A 222 10.68 2.17 4.15
N GLU A 223 11.86 1.85 4.66
CA GLU A 223 12.83 0.98 3.97
C GLU A 223 12.45 -0.51 4.02
N THR A 224 11.63 -0.91 5.00
CA THR A 224 11.29 -2.32 5.25
C THR A 224 9.85 -2.70 4.89
N ILE A 225 8.96 -1.70 4.79
CA ILE A 225 7.56 -1.86 4.44
C ILE A 225 7.40 -2.45 3.03
N ASP A 226 6.34 -3.24 2.85
CA ASP A 226 5.92 -3.73 1.53
C ASP A 226 5.34 -2.56 0.71
N ASP A 227 5.77 -2.40 -0.56
CA ASP A 227 5.27 -1.36 -1.48
C ASP A 227 3.74 -1.26 -1.55
N SER A 228 3.04 -2.37 -1.28
CA SER A 228 1.58 -2.46 -1.26
C SER A 228 0.93 -1.87 -0.01
N ARG A 229 1.72 -1.38 0.96
CA ARG A 229 1.25 -0.87 2.24
C ARG A 229 1.62 0.59 2.45
N GLN A 230 0.86 1.25 3.33
CA GLN A 230 1.03 2.66 3.68
C GLN A 230 1.21 2.79 5.21
N PRO A 231 1.95 3.82 5.66
CA PRO A 231 2.05 4.15 7.08
C PRO A 231 0.73 4.71 7.61
N ASP A 232 0.47 4.50 8.90
CA ASP A 232 -0.75 4.99 9.53
C ASP A 232 -0.76 6.53 9.59
N CYS A 233 -1.87 7.15 9.19
CA CYS A 233 -2.05 8.61 9.26
C CYS A 233 -1.92 9.18 10.68
N LYS A 234 -2.10 8.37 11.72
CA LYS A 234 -1.87 8.76 13.12
C LYS A 234 -0.47 9.32 13.34
N ILE A 235 0.54 8.80 12.63
CA ILE A 235 1.92 9.31 12.68
C ILE A 235 1.97 10.80 12.34
N PHE A 236 1.33 11.17 11.22
CA PHE A 236 1.33 12.56 10.75
C PHE A 236 0.48 13.45 11.65
N LEU A 237 -0.65 12.96 12.19
CA LEU A 237 -1.46 13.69 13.15
C LEU A 237 -0.67 14.03 14.42
N THR A 238 0.02 13.05 15.00
CA THR A 238 0.85 13.28 16.20
C THR A 238 2.02 14.21 15.92
N TYR A 239 2.66 14.08 14.75
CA TYR A 239 3.70 15.02 14.33
C TYR A 239 3.19 16.45 14.19
N LEU A 240 2.03 16.66 13.55
CA LEU A 240 1.43 17.99 13.39
C LEU A 240 1.03 18.62 14.72
N ASN A 241 0.58 17.83 15.70
CA ASN A 241 0.34 18.30 17.06
C ASN A 241 1.65 18.79 17.70
N ALA A 242 2.73 18.00 17.64
CA ALA A 242 4.03 18.41 18.18
C ALA A 242 4.57 19.69 17.51
N VAL A 243 4.37 19.85 16.19
CA VAL A 243 4.73 21.09 15.48
C VAL A 243 3.87 22.27 15.96
N SER A 244 2.57 22.05 16.19
CA SER A 244 1.65 23.08 16.71
C SER A 244 2.00 23.51 18.14
N ASP A 245 2.53 22.60 18.95
CA ASP A 245 3.03 22.84 20.31
C ASP A 245 4.38 23.58 20.35
N GLY A 246 4.90 24.02 19.19
CA GLY A 246 6.12 24.82 19.11
C GLY A 246 7.43 24.04 19.22
N VAL A 247 7.40 22.70 19.07
CA VAL A 247 8.64 21.88 19.07
C VAL A 247 9.58 22.25 17.93
N GLN A 248 9.00 22.71 16.80
CA GLN A 248 9.72 23.23 15.66
C GLN A 248 8.88 24.34 15.02
N ASP A 249 9.54 25.26 14.31
CA ASP A 249 8.85 26.26 13.48
C ASP A 249 7.81 25.59 12.55
N VAL A 250 6.58 26.14 12.56
CA VAL A 250 5.42 25.55 11.88
C VAL A 250 5.62 25.37 10.38
N THR A 251 6.26 26.34 9.73
CA THR A 251 6.54 26.30 8.29
C THR A 251 7.57 25.20 7.99
N SER A 252 8.66 25.18 8.76
CA SER A 252 9.72 24.19 8.61
C SER A 252 9.23 22.77 8.92
N GLY A 253 8.36 22.63 9.93
CA GLY A 253 7.74 21.38 10.33
C GLY A 253 6.82 20.83 9.24
N LEU A 254 5.94 21.67 8.68
CA LEU A 254 5.09 21.30 7.55
C LEU A 254 5.92 20.93 6.31
N GLU A 255 6.93 21.73 5.95
CA GLU A 255 7.79 21.47 4.80
C GLU A 255 8.46 20.09 4.92
N LYS A 256 9.01 19.75 6.09
CA LYS A 256 9.63 18.43 6.34
C LYS A 256 8.64 17.27 6.16
N MET A 257 7.41 17.42 6.66
CA MET A 257 6.37 16.40 6.48
C MET A 257 6.02 16.25 5.00
N LEU A 258 5.79 17.35 4.29
CA LEU A 258 5.39 17.35 2.89
C LEU A 258 6.48 16.78 1.97
N GLN A 259 7.74 17.11 2.24
CA GLN A 259 8.89 16.49 1.59
C GLN A 259 8.95 14.97 1.84
N THR A 260 8.56 14.52 3.02
CA THR A 260 8.47 13.09 3.33
C THR A 260 7.35 12.42 2.56
N LEU A 261 6.17 13.04 2.48
CA LEU A 261 5.06 12.54 1.65
C LEU A 261 5.46 12.44 0.18
N GLN A 262 6.19 13.44 -0.33
CA GLN A 262 6.71 13.44 -1.69
C GLN A 262 7.75 12.33 -1.91
N LYS A 263 8.72 12.18 -1.00
CA LYS A 263 9.81 11.20 -1.12
C LYS A 263 9.30 9.77 -1.26
N TYR A 264 8.25 9.43 -0.51
CA TYR A 264 7.70 8.08 -0.44
C TYR A 264 6.36 7.93 -1.18
N ASP A 265 5.96 8.92 -1.99
CA ASP A 265 4.70 8.95 -2.74
C ASP A 265 3.46 8.60 -1.87
N LEU A 266 3.40 9.12 -0.65
CA LEU A 266 2.39 8.77 0.35
C LEU A 266 1.09 9.56 0.18
N LEU A 267 -0.03 8.88 0.38
CA LEU A 267 -1.35 9.50 0.47
C LEU A 267 -1.81 9.60 1.91
N ILE A 268 -2.35 10.76 2.27
CA ILE A 268 -2.88 11.04 3.61
C ILE A 268 -4.40 11.06 3.62
N SER A 269 -4.98 10.92 4.81
CA SER A 269 -6.43 11.01 5.01
C SER A 269 -6.88 12.45 5.20
N VAL A 270 -8.18 12.70 4.99
CA VAL A 270 -8.83 13.99 5.27
C VAL A 270 -8.56 14.49 6.69
N LYS A 271 -8.41 13.61 7.68
CA LYS A 271 -8.08 14.01 9.06
C LYS A 271 -6.75 14.76 9.15
N VAL A 272 -5.73 14.31 8.40
CA VAL A 272 -4.43 14.99 8.35
C VAL A 272 -4.56 16.34 7.64
N ILE A 273 -5.36 16.39 6.58
CA ILE A 273 -5.67 17.64 5.85
C ILE A 273 -6.38 18.65 6.75
N ASP A 274 -7.34 18.21 7.57
CA ASP A 274 -8.05 19.07 8.49
C ASP A 274 -7.12 19.61 9.58
N SER A 275 -6.19 18.78 10.08
CA SER A 275 -5.12 19.23 10.98
C SER A 275 -4.21 20.29 10.31
N ILE A 276 -3.80 20.08 9.05
CA ILE A 276 -3.06 21.09 8.27
C ILE A 276 -3.87 22.38 8.14
N LYS A 277 -5.18 22.30 7.86
CA LYS A 277 -6.05 23.48 7.76
C LYS A 277 -6.17 24.23 9.07
N MET A 278 -6.32 23.53 10.20
CA MET A 278 -6.32 24.15 11.53
C MET A 278 -5.02 24.93 11.78
N ILE A 279 -3.87 24.33 11.45
CA ILE A 279 -2.57 25.01 11.52
C ILE A 279 -2.55 26.23 10.60
N THR A 280 -3.02 26.12 9.36
CA THR A 280 -3.03 27.27 8.44
C THR A 280 -3.91 28.42 8.92
N ALA A 281 -5.04 28.11 9.57
CA ALA A 281 -5.94 29.10 10.14
C ALA A 281 -5.31 29.81 11.36
N ALA A 282 -4.45 29.13 12.12
CA ALA A 282 -3.70 29.72 13.22
C ALA A 282 -2.55 30.64 12.75
N TYR A 283 -2.04 30.45 11.51
CA TYR A 283 -0.92 31.22 10.96
C TYR A 283 -1.22 31.84 9.57
N PRO A 284 -2.29 32.66 9.41
CA PRO A 284 -2.77 33.15 8.11
C PRO A 284 -1.77 34.07 7.39
N ASN A 285 -0.89 34.72 8.15
CA ASN A 285 0.17 35.57 7.59
C ASN A 285 1.30 34.76 6.95
N ARG A 286 1.43 33.47 7.29
CA ARG A 286 2.51 32.58 6.84
C ARG A 286 2.03 31.46 5.92
N LEU A 287 0.79 31.01 6.10
CA LEU A 287 0.23 29.84 5.45
C LEU A 287 -1.14 30.15 4.84
N GLN A 288 -1.42 29.56 3.68
CA GLN A 288 -2.75 29.62 3.07
C GLN A 288 -3.09 28.26 2.47
N ALA A 289 -4.18 27.65 2.92
CA ALA A 289 -4.66 26.37 2.39
C ALA A 289 -6.07 26.50 1.82
N ALA A 290 -6.31 25.85 0.69
CA ALA A 290 -7.65 25.71 0.12
C ALA A 290 -7.79 24.36 -0.60
N ASN A 291 -8.96 23.73 -0.49
CA ASN A 291 -9.28 22.59 -1.34
C ASN A 291 -9.24 23.02 -2.81
N CYS A 292 -8.72 22.16 -3.69
CA CYS A 292 -8.66 22.41 -5.12
C CYS A 292 -9.09 21.17 -5.92
N HIS A 293 -9.34 21.41 -7.20
CA HIS A 293 -9.52 20.36 -8.20
C HIS A 293 -8.43 20.51 -9.25
N ILE A 294 -7.94 19.39 -9.76
CA ILE A 294 -6.97 19.35 -10.85
C ILE A 294 -7.71 19.00 -12.12
N ASN A 295 -7.58 19.82 -13.15
CA ASN A 295 -8.19 19.52 -14.45
C ASN A 295 -7.41 18.41 -15.20
N GLN A 296 -7.91 17.98 -16.36
CA GLN A 296 -7.29 16.90 -17.13
C GLN A 296 -5.85 17.18 -17.58
N ILE A 297 -5.49 18.46 -17.77
CA ILE A 297 -4.14 18.88 -18.19
C ILE A 297 -3.20 19.16 -17.00
N GLY A 298 -3.66 18.96 -15.76
CA GLY A 298 -2.83 19.13 -14.57
C GLY A 298 -2.78 20.55 -14.02
N THR A 299 -3.75 21.42 -14.31
CA THR A 299 -3.83 22.77 -13.75
C THR A 299 -4.67 22.79 -12.47
N CYS A 300 -4.13 23.42 -11.42
CA CYS A 300 -4.82 23.61 -10.15
C CYS A 300 -5.93 24.68 -10.25
N SER A 301 -7.15 24.36 -9.81
CA SER A 301 -8.28 25.29 -9.85
C SER A 301 -8.12 26.53 -8.95
N ARG A 302 -7.23 26.46 -7.93
CA ARG A 302 -7.01 27.53 -6.95
C ARG A 302 -5.87 28.47 -7.33
N CYS A 303 -4.62 27.97 -7.41
CA CYS A 303 -3.46 28.82 -7.72
C CYS A 303 -3.20 29.00 -9.22
N LYS A 304 -3.93 28.26 -10.09
CA LYS A 304 -3.75 28.25 -11.55
C LYS A 304 -2.38 27.76 -12.05
N LEU A 305 -1.51 27.30 -11.14
CA LEU A 305 -0.25 26.66 -11.51
C LEU A 305 -0.51 25.28 -12.12
N ASN A 306 0.36 24.89 -13.04
CA ASN A 306 0.42 23.53 -13.54
C ASN A 306 1.21 22.65 -12.57
N LEU A 307 0.69 21.46 -12.30
CA LEU A 307 1.35 20.47 -11.47
C LEU A 307 2.66 20.04 -12.11
N GLN A 308 3.60 19.61 -11.27
CA GLN A 308 4.90 19.16 -11.75
C GLN A 308 4.73 17.92 -12.63
N THR A 309 5.36 17.95 -13.81
CA THR A 309 5.50 16.78 -14.67
C THR A 309 6.71 15.98 -14.21
N LYS A 310 6.56 14.67 -14.01
CA LYS A 310 7.70 13.79 -13.65
C LYS A 310 8.10 12.97 -14.85
N ALA A 311 8.63 13.59 -15.89
CA ALA A 311 9.16 12.84 -17.04
C ALA A 311 10.19 11.81 -16.55
N LEU A 312 10.07 10.57 -17.04
CA LEU A 312 11.09 9.55 -16.81
C LEU A 312 12.43 10.08 -17.35
N SER A 313 13.51 9.96 -16.57
CA SER A 313 14.82 10.37 -17.07
C SER A 313 15.23 9.48 -18.24
N ASN A 314 16.00 10.01 -19.20
CA ASN A 314 16.50 9.19 -20.30
C ASN A 314 17.30 7.99 -19.77
N ALA A 315 18.05 8.15 -18.68
CA ALA A 315 18.81 7.06 -18.07
C ALA A 315 17.88 5.96 -17.51
N ASP A 316 16.81 6.34 -16.81
CA ASP A 316 15.86 5.37 -16.26
C ASP A 316 15.03 4.69 -17.34
N PHE A 317 14.66 5.43 -18.39
CA PHE A 317 14.03 4.85 -19.58
C PHE A 317 14.94 3.82 -20.24
N GLU A 318 16.22 4.14 -20.43
CA GLU A 318 17.20 3.24 -21.03
C GLU A 318 17.43 1.99 -20.17
N LYS A 319 17.50 2.14 -18.84
CA LYS A 319 17.54 0.99 -17.92
C LYS A 319 16.31 0.10 -18.07
N LEU A 320 15.11 0.68 -18.07
CA LEU A 320 13.85 -0.04 -18.24
C LEU A 320 13.82 -0.77 -19.58
N ARG A 321 14.10 -0.05 -20.67
CA ARG A 321 14.16 -0.56 -22.03
C ARG A 321 15.12 -1.73 -22.12
N ASN A 322 16.37 -1.54 -21.73
CA ASN A 322 17.40 -2.58 -21.86
C ASN A 322 17.07 -3.82 -21.01
N SER A 323 16.54 -3.64 -19.79
CA SER A 323 16.12 -4.77 -18.96
C SER A 323 14.93 -5.52 -19.54
N LEU A 324 13.89 -4.81 -19.99
CA LEU A 324 12.71 -5.43 -20.59
C LEU A 324 13.06 -6.12 -21.91
N LEU A 325 13.74 -5.42 -22.83
CA LEU A 325 14.16 -5.99 -24.11
C LEU A 325 15.06 -7.21 -23.91
N LYS A 326 16.02 -7.16 -22.98
CA LYS A 326 16.89 -8.33 -22.69
C LYS A 326 16.08 -9.51 -22.15
N LYS A 327 15.16 -9.28 -21.21
CA LYS A 327 14.31 -10.35 -20.65
C LYS A 327 13.34 -10.92 -21.69
N VAL A 328 12.82 -10.06 -22.57
CA VAL A 328 11.91 -10.39 -23.66
C VAL A 328 12.62 -11.19 -24.77
N VAL A 329 13.87 -10.83 -25.12
CA VAL A 329 14.63 -11.45 -26.23
C VAL A 329 15.49 -12.65 -25.79
N ILE A 330 16.13 -12.59 -24.61
CA ILE A 330 17.14 -13.59 -24.16
C ILE A 330 16.57 -14.56 -23.12
N GLY A 331 15.54 -14.16 -22.37
CA GLY A 331 15.11 -14.86 -21.16
C GLY A 331 14.26 -16.11 -21.36
N GLY A 332 13.76 -16.41 -22.56
CA GLY A 332 12.90 -17.57 -22.85
C GLY A 332 11.51 -17.57 -22.16
N ASP A 333 11.35 -16.83 -21.05
CA ASP A 333 10.20 -16.91 -20.16
C ASP A 333 9.06 -15.94 -20.51
N VAL A 334 9.32 -14.87 -21.27
CA VAL A 334 8.31 -13.82 -21.52
C VAL A 334 7.44 -14.11 -22.74
N PHE A 335 7.99 -14.84 -23.73
CA PHE A 335 7.26 -15.32 -24.91
C PHE A 335 6.96 -16.83 -24.86
N GLN A 336 6.85 -17.44 -23.68
CA GLN A 336 6.65 -18.90 -23.54
C GLN A 336 5.46 -19.45 -24.36
N LYS A 337 4.49 -18.60 -24.71
CA LYS A 337 3.31 -18.97 -25.51
C LYS A 337 3.38 -18.57 -26.99
N SER A 338 4.52 -18.03 -27.43
CA SER A 338 4.77 -17.61 -28.82
C SER A 338 5.91 -18.41 -29.42
N THR A 339 5.86 -18.63 -30.73
CA THR A 339 6.93 -19.37 -31.42
C THR A 339 8.13 -18.47 -31.70
N PRO A 340 9.38 -18.98 -31.68
CA PRO A 340 10.56 -18.17 -32.03
C PRO A 340 10.46 -17.52 -33.42
N LYS A 341 9.81 -18.21 -34.37
CA LYS A 341 9.55 -17.67 -35.71
C LYS A 341 8.66 -16.44 -35.66
N GLU A 342 7.52 -16.53 -34.97
CA GLU A 342 6.61 -15.39 -34.80
C GLU A 342 7.29 -14.21 -34.12
N VAL A 343 8.08 -14.48 -33.08
CA VAL A 343 8.84 -13.43 -32.38
C VAL A 343 9.78 -12.73 -33.37
N ASN A 344 10.60 -13.47 -34.12
CA ASN A 344 11.50 -12.88 -35.10
C ASN A 344 10.77 -12.10 -36.21
N GLU A 345 9.64 -12.61 -36.71
CA GLU A 345 8.80 -11.89 -37.66
C GLU A 345 8.32 -10.56 -37.09
N PHE A 346 7.91 -10.54 -35.82
CA PHE A 346 7.50 -9.33 -35.14
C PHE A 346 8.65 -8.34 -34.92
N LEU A 347 9.82 -8.82 -34.45
CA LEU A 347 10.99 -7.96 -34.23
C LEU A 347 11.38 -7.24 -35.54
N ASN A 348 11.48 -7.98 -36.64
CA ASN A 348 11.77 -7.43 -37.97
C ASN A 348 10.68 -6.46 -38.46
N PHE A 349 9.42 -6.75 -38.15
CA PHE A 349 8.30 -5.87 -38.49
C PHE A 349 8.42 -4.52 -37.78
N VAL A 350 8.69 -4.52 -36.47
CA VAL A 350 8.87 -3.30 -35.68
C VAL A 350 10.10 -2.51 -36.13
N ASP A 351 11.22 -3.18 -36.41
CA ASP A 351 12.43 -2.51 -36.89
C ASP A 351 12.23 -1.83 -38.26
N ARG A 352 11.37 -2.37 -39.12
CA ARG A 352 11.08 -1.78 -40.44
C ARG A 352 10.04 -0.67 -40.40
N THR A 353 9.06 -0.76 -39.50
CA THR A 353 7.86 0.08 -39.55
C THR A 353 7.75 1.08 -38.42
N GLY A 354 8.52 0.94 -37.33
CA GLY A 354 8.60 1.96 -36.28
C GLY A 354 9.43 3.19 -36.70
N PRO A 355 9.51 4.21 -35.82
CA PRO A 355 8.90 4.32 -34.49
C PRO A 355 7.41 4.71 -34.55
N TYR A 356 6.65 4.28 -33.55
CA TYR A 356 5.22 4.64 -33.42
C TYR A 356 5.00 5.69 -32.34
N ASP A 357 3.97 6.52 -32.51
CA ASP A 357 3.45 7.41 -31.47
C ASP A 357 2.66 6.63 -30.40
N CYS A 358 1.93 5.59 -30.80
CA CYS A 358 1.13 4.77 -29.88
C CYS A 358 1.04 3.32 -30.35
N VAL A 359 1.12 2.36 -29.42
CA VAL A 359 0.88 0.94 -29.67
C VAL A 359 -0.44 0.52 -29.03
N ILE A 360 -1.37 0.02 -29.85
CA ILE A 360 -2.74 -0.31 -29.48
C ILE A 360 -2.88 -1.82 -29.30
N ASP A 361 -3.35 -2.24 -28.13
CA ASP A 361 -3.79 -3.60 -27.86
C ASP A 361 -5.21 -3.80 -28.44
N GLY A 362 -5.26 -4.29 -29.68
CA GLY A 362 -6.49 -4.35 -30.48
C GLY A 362 -7.57 -5.23 -29.85
N LEU A 363 -7.20 -6.32 -29.18
CA LEU A 363 -8.17 -7.17 -28.49
C LEU A 363 -8.67 -6.52 -27.21
N ASN A 364 -7.79 -5.94 -26.39
CA ASN A 364 -8.19 -5.30 -25.16
C ASN A 364 -9.16 -4.12 -25.42
N VAL A 365 -8.90 -3.36 -26.48
CA VAL A 365 -9.80 -2.31 -26.99
C VAL A 365 -11.13 -2.91 -27.41
N ALA A 366 -11.12 -3.89 -28.31
CA ALA A 366 -12.34 -4.45 -28.88
C ALA A 366 -13.26 -5.06 -27.82
N TYR A 367 -12.70 -5.84 -26.89
CA TYR A 367 -13.45 -6.51 -25.82
C TYR A 367 -13.70 -5.64 -24.59
N SER A 368 -13.47 -4.33 -24.69
CA SER A 368 -13.63 -3.39 -23.56
C SER A 368 -15.03 -3.35 -22.94
N LYS A 369 -16.06 -3.68 -23.73
CA LYS A 369 -17.46 -3.74 -23.29
C LYS A 369 -18.02 -5.17 -23.23
N GLY A 370 -17.16 -6.17 -23.04
CA GLY A 370 -17.53 -7.59 -23.02
C GLY A 370 -17.68 -8.20 -24.42
N LYS A 371 -18.22 -9.42 -24.48
CA LYS A 371 -18.43 -10.14 -25.74
C LYS A 371 -19.56 -9.48 -26.54
N LYS A 372 -19.24 -8.96 -27.72
CA LYS A 372 -20.19 -8.42 -28.70
C LYS A 372 -19.99 -9.09 -30.06
N ASN A 373 -20.92 -8.83 -30.99
CA ASN A 373 -20.75 -9.29 -32.37
C ASN A 373 -19.47 -8.69 -33.00
N PRO A 374 -18.84 -9.40 -33.97
CA PRO A 374 -17.59 -8.96 -34.59
C PRO A 374 -17.64 -7.54 -35.18
N GLN A 375 -18.80 -7.09 -35.67
CA GLN A 375 -18.98 -5.73 -36.19
C GLN A 375 -18.79 -4.66 -35.11
N SER A 376 -19.37 -4.86 -33.93
CA SER A 376 -19.24 -3.91 -32.82
C SER A 376 -17.81 -3.83 -32.29
N LEU A 377 -17.13 -4.98 -32.24
CA LEU A 377 -15.72 -5.09 -31.85
C LEU A 377 -14.82 -4.33 -32.82
N ALA A 378 -14.99 -4.58 -34.13
CA ALA A 378 -14.23 -3.92 -35.18
C ALA A 378 -14.50 -2.40 -35.25
N ASN A 379 -15.76 -1.99 -35.10
CA ASN A 379 -16.14 -0.57 -35.09
C ASN A 379 -15.51 0.20 -33.92
N LEU A 380 -15.32 -0.45 -32.78
CA LEU A 380 -14.67 0.18 -31.63
C LEU A 380 -13.17 0.39 -31.89
N LEU A 381 -12.49 -0.63 -32.43
CA LEU A 381 -11.09 -0.51 -32.84
C LEU A 381 -10.90 0.58 -33.88
N VAL A 382 -11.75 0.61 -34.92
CA VAL A 382 -11.78 1.69 -35.94
C VAL A 382 -11.94 3.06 -35.28
N SER A 383 -12.81 3.20 -34.29
CA SER A 383 -13.02 4.49 -33.61
C SER A 383 -11.76 4.96 -32.88
N VAL A 384 -11.00 4.03 -32.26
CA VAL A 384 -9.74 4.35 -31.57
C VAL A 384 -8.66 4.72 -32.58
N VAL A 385 -8.49 3.93 -33.65
CA VAL A 385 -7.52 4.25 -34.71
C VAL A 385 -7.83 5.60 -35.34
N LYS A 386 -9.11 5.87 -35.64
CA LYS A 386 -9.55 7.16 -36.16
C LYS A 386 -9.20 8.32 -35.23
N HIS A 387 -9.39 8.16 -33.91
CA HIS A 387 -9.00 9.20 -32.96
C HIS A 387 -7.51 9.57 -33.05
N PHE A 388 -6.62 8.59 -33.19
CA PHE A 388 -5.19 8.87 -33.36
C PHE A 388 -4.87 9.44 -34.75
N ALA A 389 -5.47 8.90 -35.81
CA ALA A 389 -5.30 9.38 -37.18
C ALA A 389 -5.75 10.86 -37.34
N ASP A 390 -6.91 11.22 -36.77
CA ASP A 390 -7.44 12.59 -36.77
C ASP A 390 -6.50 13.58 -36.02
N ASN A 391 -5.61 13.07 -35.16
CA ASN A 391 -4.59 13.85 -34.44
C ASN A 391 -3.18 13.70 -35.03
N ASN A 392 -3.05 13.22 -36.28
CA ASN A 392 -1.78 12.98 -36.98
C ASN A 392 -0.80 12.10 -36.19
N LYS A 393 -1.29 11.07 -35.51
CA LYS A 393 -0.48 10.11 -34.76
C LYS A 393 -0.30 8.81 -35.53
N TYR A 394 0.95 8.35 -35.68
CA TYR A 394 1.26 7.09 -36.33
C TYR A 394 1.22 5.94 -35.33
N VAL A 395 0.33 4.96 -35.56
CA VAL A 395 0.04 3.92 -34.56
C VAL A 395 0.26 2.51 -35.08
N LEU A 396 0.63 1.60 -34.16
CA LEU A 396 0.66 0.16 -34.38
C LEU A 396 -0.52 -0.50 -33.68
N VAL A 397 -1.32 -1.27 -34.41
CA VAL A 397 -2.35 -2.15 -33.86
C VAL A 397 -1.81 -3.57 -33.75
N LEU A 398 -1.73 -4.07 -32.53
CA LEU A 398 -1.47 -5.48 -32.23
C LEU A 398 -2.80 -6.22 -32.15
N GLY A 399 -2.92 -7.29 -32.92
CA GLY A 399 -4.13 -8.10 -32.97
C GLY A 399 -3.82 -9.58 -33.09
N ARG A 400 -4.87 -10.37 -33.30
CA ARG A 400 -4.76 -11.82 -33.51
C ARG A 400 -5.26 -12.24 -34.88
N LYS A 401 -4.73 -13.34 -35.40
CA LYS A 401 -5.13 -13.91 -36.71
C LYS A 401 -6.64 -14.09 -36.86
N HIS A 402 -7.38 -14.38 -35.78
CA HIS A 402 -8.85 -14.48 -35.86
C HIS A 402 -9.55 -13.16 -36.21
N MET A 403 -8.90 -12.00 -36.03
CA MET A 403 -9.42 -10.69 -36.46
C MET A 403 -9.52 -10.60 -37.99
N ASN A 404 -8.86 -11.49 -38.76
CA ASN A 404 -9.10 -11.57 -40.21
C ASN A 404 -10.55 -12.00 -40.55
N LYS A 405 -11.28 -12.58 -39.59
CA LYS A 405 -12.71 -12.92 -39.75
C LYS A 405 -13.63 -11.73 -39.44
N TRP A 406 -13.09 -10.59 -39.01
CA TRP A 406 -13.88 -9.38 -38.76
C TRP A 406 -14.25 -8.70 -40.07
N PRO A 407 -15.23 -7.78 -40.06
CA PRO A 407 -15.70 -7.11 -41.28
C PRO A 407 -14.56 -6.49 -42.09
N LYS A 408 -14.50 -6.85 -43.38
CA LYS A 408 -13.40 -6.47 -44.28
C LYS A 408 -13.19 -4.95 -44.34
N ASN A 409 -14.28 -4.18 -44.43
CA ASN A 409 -14.21 -2.71 -44.50
C ASN A 409 -13.56 -2.10 -43.25
N SER A 410 -13.88 -2.63 -42.06
CA SER A 410 -13.32 -2.14 -40.80
C SER A 410 -11.83 -2.47 -40.68
N ILE A 411 -11.43 -3.70 -41.04
CA ILE A 411 -10.02 -4.11 -41.00
C ILE A 411 -9.21 -3.39 -42.07
N GLN A 412 -9.78 -3.16 -43.26
CA GLN A 412 -9.12 -2.40 -44.32
C GLN A 412 -8.84 -0.97 -43.86
N TYR A 413 -9.84 -0.29 -43.28
CA TYR A 413 -9.64 1.04 -42.70
C TYR A 413 -8.51 1.07 -41.67
N VAL A 414 -8.41 0.06 -40.79
CA VAL A 414 -7.31 -0.03 -39.83
C VAL A 414 -5.96 -0.16 -40.54
N ARG A 415 -5.84 -1.00 -41.57
CA ARG A 415 -4.60 -1.18 -42.33
C ARG A 415 -4.18 0.07 -43.11
N ASP A 416 -5.16 0.84 -43.59
CA ASP A 416 -4.89 2.07 -44.34
C ASP A 416 -4.43 3.23 -43.43
N ASN A 417 -4.74 3.18 -42.13
CA ASN A 417 -4.49 4.27 -41.17
C ASN A 417 -3.55 3.88 -40.03
N ALA A 418 -3.08 2.64 -39.97
CA ALA A 418 -2.18 2.13 -38.93
C ALA A 418 -1.31 0.98 -39.44
N ALA A 419 -0.13 0.83 -38.86
CA ALA A 419 0.59 -0.44 -38.94
C ALA A 419 -0.23 -1.51 -38.21
N MET A 420 -0.33 -2.72 -38.76
CA MET A 420 -1.09 -3.80 -38.14
C MET A 420 -0.29 -5.09 -38.15
N PHE A 421 -0.11 -5.68 -36.96
CA PHE A 421 0.50 -7.00 -36.80
C PHE A 421 -0.49 -7.97 -36.16
N LEU A 422 -0.65 -9.15 -36.75
CA LEU A 422 -1.58 -10.18 -36.28
C LEU A 422 -0.81 -11.40 -35.76
N ALA A 423 -0.67 -11.48 -34.44
CA ALA A 423 -0.10 -12.64 -33.76
C ALA A 423 -1.04 -13.87 -33.81
N ASP A 424 -0.49 -15.04 -33.56
CA ASP A 424 -1.20 -16.28 -33.39
C ASP A 424 -2.17 -16.20 -32.21
N ASN A 425 -3.28 -16.94 -32.26
CA ASN A 425 -4.34 -16.85 -31.27
C ASN A 425 -3.93 -17.37 -29.89
N LEU A 426 -2.84 -18.15 -29.80
CA LEU A 426 -2.34 -18.72 -28.54
C LEU A 426 -1.26 -17.87 -27.86
N SER A 427 -0.69 -16.90 -28.56
CA SER A 427 0.37 -15.99 -28.09
C SER A 427 -0.07 -15.13 -26.91
N GLN A 428 0.85 -14.42 -26.25
CA GLN A 428 0.53 -13.38 -25.26
C GLN A 428 0.75 -12.00 -25.88
N ASP A 429 -0.18 -11.06 -25.67
CA ASP A 429 -0.12 -9.73 -26.30
C ASP A 429 0.82 -8.77 -25.57
N ASP A 430 0.85 -8.81 -24.23
CA ASP A 430 1.62 -7.87 -23.40
C ASP A 430 3.11 -7.79 -23.76
N PRO A 431 3.83 -8.91 -24.05
CA PRO A 431 5.23 -8.85 -24.48
C PRO A 431 5.46 -8.10 -25.79
N PHE A 432 4.59 -8.30 -26.79
CA PHE A 432 4.67 -7.61 -28.08
C PHE A 432 4.36 -6.12 -27.93
N LEU A 433 3.35 -5.79 -27.11
CA LEU A 433 2.95 -4.42 -26.79
C LEU A 433 4.11 -3.65 -26.14
N LEU A 434 4.68 -4.21 -25.09
CA LEU A 434 5.79 -3.60 -24.35
C LEU A 434 7.04 -3.48 -25.22
N TYR A 435 7.37 -4.49 -26.02
CA TYR A 435 8.52 -4.44 -26.93
C TYR A 435 8.38 -3.27 -27.92
N ALA A 436 7.27 -3.20 -28.66
CA ALA A 436 7.09 -2.18 -29.69
C ALA A 436 7.08 -0.76 -29.11
N ALA A 437 6.44 -0.58 -27.94
CA ALA A 437 6.37 0.73 -27.29
C ALA A 437 7.77 1.20 -26.83
N LEU A 438 8.49 0.36 -26.08
CA LEU A 438 9.81 0.72 -25.55
C LEU A 438 10.89 0.83 -26.63
N LYS A 439 10.78 0.05 -27.70
CA LYS A 439 11.68 0.13 -28.87
C LYS A 439 11.46 1.44 -29.65
N SER A 440 10.21 1.90 -29.77
CA SER A 440 9.86 3.14 -30.48
C SER A 440 10.35 4.40 -29.76
N GLY A 441 10.42 4.38 -28.43
CA GLY A 441 11.13 5.39 -27.65
C GLY A 441 10.36 5.91 -26.43
N PRO A 442 10.93 6.90 -25.70
CA PRO A 442 10.41 7.37 -24.42
C PRO A 442 9.10 8.18 -24.53
N LYS A 443 8.68 8.54 -25.75
CA LYS A 443 7.43 9.29 -25.99
C LYS A 443 6.30 8.42 -26.51
N THR A 444 6.56 7.13 -26.75
CA THR A 444 5.56 6.23 -27.31
C THR A 444 4.56 5.83 -26.25
N ASP A 445 3.29 6.05 -26.55
CA ASP A 445 2.17 5.71 -25.70
C ASP A 445 1.69 4.26 -25.96
N ILE A 446 0.90 3.72 -25.03
CA ILE A 446 0.22 2.43 -25.19
C ILE A 446 -1.28 2.61 -24.96
N PHE A 447 -2.10 1.84 -25.68
CA PHE A 447 -3.54 1.81 -25.46
C PHE A 447 -3.96 0.40 -25.03
N SER A 448 -4.17 0.22 -23.73
CA SER A 448 -4.66 -1.03 -23.14
C SER A 448 -5.32 -0.77 -21.79
N ARG A 449 -6.22 -1.65 -21.34
CA ARG A 449 -6.73 -1.67 -19.96
C ARG A 449 -5.93 -2.58 -19.04
N ASP A 450 -5.02 -3.39 -19.57
CA ASP A 450 -4.21 -4.26 -18.70
C ASP A 450 -3.18 -3.42 -17.93
N LEU A 451 -3.07 -3.68 -16.63
CA LEU A 451 -2.04 -3.05 -15.80
C LEU A 451 -0.71 -3.82 -15.87
N MET A 452 -0.62 -4.91 -16.62
CA MET A 452 0.62 -5.68 -16.85
C MET A 452 1.31 -6.06 -15.52
N ARG A 453 0.52 -6.41 -14.50
CA ARG A 453 1.00 -6.60 -13.12
C ARG A 453 2.05 -7.71 -13.02
N GLN A 454 1.85 -8.79 -13.78
CA GLN A 454 2.79 -9.91 -13.83
C GLN A 454 4.14 -9.47 -14.41
N HIS A 455 4.14 -8.71 -15.52
CA HIS A 455 5.35 -8.20 -16.13
C HIS A 455 6.08 -7.20 -15.23
N ALA A 456 5.34 -6.32 -14.55
CA ALA A 456 5.91 -5.41 -13.56
C ALA A 456 6.60 -6.15 -12.40
N TYR A 457 6.02 -7.26 -11.93
CA TYR A 457 6.59 -8.08 -10.85
C TYR A 457 7.93 -8.73 -11.27
N LEU A 458 8.03 -9.21 -12.51
CA LEU A 458 9.24 -9.85 -13.05
C LEU A 458 10.44 -8.89 -13.18
N LEU A 459 10.24 -7.58 -13.04
CA LEU A 459 11.29 -6.57 -13.17
C LEU A 459 12.16 -6.41 -11.92
N GLY A 460 11.68 -6.83 -10.75
CA GLY A 460 12.30 -6.49 -9.46
C GLY A 460 11.90 -5.10 -8.97
N SER A 461 12.18 -4.77 -7.70
CA SER A 461 11.64 -3.58 -7.02
C SER A 461 12.00 -2.24 -7.69
N GLU A 462 13.27 -2.03 -8.04
CA GLU A 462 13.74 -0.78 -8.66
C GLU A 462 13.05 -0.53 -10.02
N LEU A 463 13.14 -1.49 -10.94
CA LEU A 463 12.60 -1.36 -12.28
C LEU A 463 11.07 -1.40 -12.30
N LYS A 464 10.43 -2.05 -11.33
CA LYS A 464 8.97 -2.02 -11.16
C LYS A 464 8.49 -0.59 -10.92
N CYS A 465 9.18 0.18 -10.08
CA CYS A 465 8.83 1.60 -9.83
C CYS A 465 8.94 2.43 -11.12
N ILE A 466 10.05 2.28 -11.84
CA ILE A 466 10.30 2.96 -13.12
C ILE A 466 9.23 2.57 -14.16
N PHE A 467 8.89 1.28 -14.25
CA PHE A 467 7.85 0.78 -15.15
C PHE A 467 6.47 1.35 -14.81
N ARG A 468 6.10 1.40 -13.54
CA ARG A 468 4.81 1.97 -13.10
C ARG A 468 4.71 3.45 -13.43
N GLN A 469 5.80 4.19 -13.25
CA GLN A 469 5.87 5.60 -13.62
C GLN A 469 5.70 5.77 -15.13
N TRP A 470 6.45 5.03 -15.95
CA TRP A 470 6.29 5.04 -17.41
C TRP A 470 4.85 4.71 -17.80
N GLN A 471 4.28 3.64 -17.22
CA GLN A 471 2.93 3.19 -17.51
C GLN A 471 1.88 4.28 -17.19
N GLN A 472 1.98 4.97 -16.05
CA GLN A 472 1.09 6.07 -15.70
C GLN A 472 1.10 7.20 -16.75
N GLN A 473 2.27 7.49 -17.32
CA GLN A 473 2.49 8.59 -18.25
C GLN A 473 2.13 8.28 -19.70
N HIS A 474 2.05 7.00 -20.04
CA HIS A 474 1.94 6.55 -21.42
C HIS A 474 0.73 5.64 -21.68
N GLN A 475 0.02 5.16 -20.65
CA GLN A 475 -1.12 4.27 -20.84
C GLN A 475 -2.45 5.00 -21.01
N TYR A 476 -2.97 4.97 -22.23
CA TYR A 476 -4.36 5.26 -22.55
C TYR A 476 -5.27 4.08 -22.20
N SER A 477 -6.52 4.37 -21.84
CA SER A 477 -7.55 3.35 -21.67
C SER A 477 -8.92 3.83 -22.16
N LEU A 478 -9.79 2.89 -22.53
CA LEU A 478 -11.15 3.21 -23.01
C LEU A 478 -12.13 3.31 -21.83
N VAL A 479 -12.87 4.42 -21.75
CA VAL A 479 -13.88 4.64 -20.70
C VAL A 479 -15.24 4.12 -21.15
N THR A 480 -15.85 4.71 -22.20
CA THR A 480 -17.17 4.32 -22.75
C THR A 480 -17.43 5.01 -24.10
N LYS A 481 -18.51 4.64 -24.81
CA LYS A 481 -19.00 5.26 -26.05
C LYS A 481 -20.26 6.03 -25.69
N THR A 482 -20.33 7.33 -25.95
CA THR A 482 -21.52 8.15 -25.70
C THR A 482 -22.68 7.70 -26.59
N GLY A 483 -23.92 8.07 -26.24
CA GLY A 483 -25.10 7.81 -27.10
C GLY A 483 -24.97 8.39 -28.51
N SER A 484 -24.15 9.43 -28.69
CA SER A 484 -23.79 10.06 -29.97
C SER A 484 -22.69 9.33 -30.76
N GLY A 485 -22.16 8.22 -30.24
CA GLY A 485 -21.15 7.42 -30.92
C GLY A 485 -19.70 7.91 -30.76
N LYS A 486 -19.44 9.00 -30.02
CA LYS A 486 -18.07 9.42 -29.67
C LYS A 486 -17.49 8.49 -28.61
N ILE A 487 -16.21 8.14 -28.76
CA ILE A 487 -15.47 7.38 -27.75
C ILE A 487 -14.90 8.34 -26.70
N LEU A 488 -15.04 7.98 -25.43
CA LEU A 488 -14.37 8.63 -24.32
C LEU A 488 -13.10 7.84 -24.01
N ILE A 489 -11.98 8.46 -24.31
CA ILE A 489 -10.65 7.93 -24.02
C ILE A 489 -10.14 8.57 -22.74
N LYS A 490 -9.66 7.75 -21.81
CA LYS A 490 -8.89 8.22 -20.66
C LYS A 490 -7.46 8.41 -21.12
N GLU A 491 -7.04 9.65 -21.19
CA GLU A 491 -5.65 10.02 -21.45
C GLU A 491 -4.74 9.64 -20.28
N PRO A 492 -3.46 9.34 -20.53
CA PRO A 492 -2.51 9.09 -19.46
C PRO A 492 -2.26 10.33 -18.63
N THR A 493 -1.92 10.11 -17.35
CA THR A 493 -1.67 11.21 -16.42
C THR A 493 -0.19 11.57 -16.46
N ARG A 494 0.13 12.72 -17.07
CA ARG A 494 1.51 13.18 -17.30
C ARG A 494 2.05 14.11 -16.19
N TYR A 495 1.27 14.35 -15.15
CA TYR A 495 1.64 15.13 -13.97
C TYR A 495 1.69 14.25 -12.70
N LEU A 496 2.35 14.74 -11.67
CA LEU A 496 2.47 14.05 -10.39
C LEU A 496 1.15 13.90 -9.66
N CYS A 497 0.84 12.68 -9.22
CA CYS A 497 -0.31 12.34 -8.38
C CYS A 497 0.05 12.13 -6.90
N CYS A 498 1.21 12.63 -6.47
CA CYS A 498 1.67 12.61 -5.09
C CYS A 498 1.83 14.04 -4.55
N ALA A 499 2.11 14.18 -3.25
CA ALA A 499 2.44 15.47 -2.68
C ALA A 499 3.68 16.04 -3.38
N HIS A 500 3.62 17.27 -3.89
CA HIS A 500 4.76 17.91 -4.52
C HIS A 500 4.64 19.43 -4.47
N LYS A 501 5.78 20.10 -4.64
CA LYS A 501 5.89 21.55 -4.60
C LYS A 501 6.10 22.10 -6.01
N THR A 502 5.23 23.01 -6.42
CA THR A 502 5.42 23.87 -7.59
C THR A 502 5.65 25.29 -7.09
N GLU A 503 6.82 25.86 -7.38
CA GLU A 503 7.24 27.17 -6.86
C GLU A 503 7.19 27.22 -5.32
N SER A 504 6.29 28.01 -4.73
CA SER A 504 6.06 28.11 -3.28
C SER A 504 4.80 27.39 -2.81
N THR A 505 4.14 26.64 -3.68
CA THR A 505 2.84 26.02 -3.41
C THR A 505 2.92 24.51 -3.47
N TRP A 506 2.50 23.86 -2.40
CA TRP A 506 2.33 22.42 -2.33
C TRP A 506 0.95 22.02 -2.84
N HIS A 507 0.92 20.98 -3.67
CA HIS A 507 -0.29 20.27 -4.08
C HIS A 507 -0.29 18.91 -3.41
N ILE A 508 -1.29 18.64 -2.58
CA ILE A 508 -1.32 17.48 -1.70
C ILE A 508 -2.58 16.68 -1.99
N PRO A 509 -2.48 15.52 -2.65
CA PRO A 509 -3.62 14.62 -2.84
C PRO A 509 -3.96 13.91 -1.54
N PHE A 510 -5.25 13.67 -1.32
CA PHE A 510 -5.72 12.97 -0.12
C PHE A 510 -6.93 12.07 -0.39
N LYS A 511 -7.16 11.13 0.54
CA LYS A 511 -8.33 10.23 0.54
C LYS A 511 -9.28 10.60 1.67
N MET A 512 -10.57 10.38 1.47
CA MET A 512 -11.56 10.58 2.54
C MET A 512 -11.37 9.62 3.71
N GLN A 513 -10.81 8.43 3.46
CA GLN A 513 -10.50 7.44 4.49
C GLN A 513 -9.08 6.89 4.30
N TYR A 514 -8.42 6.61 5.41
CA TYR A 514 -7.15 5.91 5.41
C TYR A 514 -7.35 4.46 4.94
N THR A 515 -6.42 3.98 4.12
CA THR A 515 -6.37 2.59 3.67
C THR A 515 -4.96 2.07 3.87
N LEU A 516 -4.83 0.92 4.54
CA LEU A 516 -3.53 0.30 4.78
C LEU A 516 -2.86 -0.12 3.47
N HIS A 517 -3.65 -0.47 2.46
CA HIS A 517 -3.16 -0.91 1.16
C HIS A 517 -3.14 0.24 0.15
N SER A 518 -2.02 0.41 -0.54
CA SER A 518 -1.94 1.29 -1.69
C SER A 518 -2.78 0.72 -2.84
N SER A 519 -3.50 1.59 -3.55
CA SER A 519 -4.24 1.20 -4.74
C SER A 519 -3.30 1.24 -5.94
N ASP A 520 -3.21 0.13 -6.68
CA ASP A 520 -2.53 0.05 -7.98
C ASP A 520 -3.24 0.87 -9.09
N SER A 521 -4.28 1.64 -8.77
CA SER A 521 -5.01 2.42 -9.77
C SER A 521 -4.22 3.66 -10.17
N PHE A 522 -3.93 3.80 -11.47
CA PHE A 522 -3.49 5.05 -12.09
C PHE A 522 -4.64 6.08 -12.15
N GLU A 523 -5.41 6.18 -11.08
CA GLU A 523 -6.50 7.12 -10.95
C GLU A 523 -5.96 8.39 -10.32
N ILE A 524 -6.35 9.51 -10.92
CA ILE A 524 -6.05 10.82 -10.36
C ILE A 524 -6.82 10.90 -9.04
N PRO A 525 -6.16 11.20 -7.92
CA PRO A 525 -6.85 11.41 -6.65
C PRO A 525 -7.96 12.45 -6.82
N GLU A 526 -9.16 12.16 -6.31
CA GLU A 526 -10.33 13.04 -6.46
C GLU A 526 -10.19 14.35 -5.67
N HIS A 527 -9.45 14.29 -4.55
CA HIS A 527 -9.35 15.38 -3.59
C HIS A 527 -7.93 15.88 -3.45
N TRP A 528 -7.78 17.20 -3.50
CA TRP A 528 -6.49 17.88 -3.43
C TRP A 528 -6.55 19.10 -2.51
N LEU A 529 -5.45 19.34 -1.81
CA LEU A 529 -5.19 20.57 -1.07
C LEU A 529 -4.13 21.39 -1.80
N CYS A 530 -4.43 22.66 -2.04
CA CYS A 530 -3.48 23.67 -2.48
C CYS A 530 -3.00 24.42 -1.23
N LEU A 531 -1.73 24.28 -0.87
CA LEU A 531 -1.11 24.88 0.30
C LEU A 531 0.04 25.81 -0.11
N ASN A 532 -0.13 27.10 0.08
CA ASN A 532 0.94 28.08 -0.11
C ASN A 532 1.66 28.32 1.22
N ILE A 533 2.98 28.21 1.18
CA ILE A 533 3.87 28.54 2.28
C ILE A 533 4.61 29.81 1.88
N LYS A 534 4.27 30.95 2.51
CA LYS A 534 4.88 32.24 2.21
C LYS A 534 6.33 32.23 2.67
N LYS A 535 7.25 32.62 1.79
CA LYS A 535 8.61 32.97 2.19
C LYS A 535 8.52 34.31 2.93
N ILE A 536 8.96 34.32 4.18
CA ILE A 536 9.14 35.55 4.97
C ILE A 536 10.49 36.15 4.61
#